data_AF-A0A519F8F0-F1
#
_entry.id   AF-A0A519F8F0-F1
#
_cell.length_a   1.000
_cell.length_b   1.000
_cell.length_c   1.000
_cell.angle_alpha   90.00
_cell.angle_beta   90.00
_cell.angle_gamma   90.00
#
_symmetry.space_group_name_H-M   'P 1'
#
loop_
_entity.id
_entity.type
_entity.pdbx_description
1 polymer ?
#
loop_
_entity_poly.entity_id
_entity_poly.type
_entity_poly.pdbx_seq_one_letter_code
_entity_poly.pdbx_strand_id
1 'polypeptide(L)'
;MTTSPDSSPASADAKPLGPDDFDVLDRELDLMREIDEEIPQWEFCEGFMAALICSRRPVPPEEYWPVLLGDDFKPAKYMEFVWHWKRRWAEIVQGLDATVQTLDDERSYHPEVLDVRGAIASLPPEEQAETAGEAIPSFAQVWALGFMYAVENWPDDWAAPRDKEAAGMLDDALDAIVT
;
A
#
# COMPACT_ATOMS: atom_id res chain seq x y z
N MET A 1 -7.99 -40.60 5.40
CA MET A 1 -7.82 -39.91 4.11
C MET A 1 -8.00 -38.43 4.40
N THR A 2 -6.89 -37.73 4.61
CA THR A 2 -6.87 -36.28 4.87
C THR A 2 -6.55 -35.62 3.54
N THR A 3 -7.53 -34.91 2.98
CA THR A 3 -7.37 -34.10 1.77
C THR A 3 -6.66 -32.81 2.16
N SER A 4 -5.44 -32.62 1.70
CA SER A 4 -4.74 -31.33 1.74
C SER A 4 -5.57 -30.28 0.98
N PRO A 5 -5.64 -29.03 1.46
CA PRO A 5 -6.24 -27.97 0.66
C PRO A 5 -5.34 -27.68 -0.53
N ASP A 6 -5.98 -27.62 -1.69
CA ASP A 6 -5.42 -27.34 -3.00
C ASP A 6 -4.79 -25.94 -2.99
N SER A 7 -3.47 -25.87 -2.89
CA SER A 7 -2.72 -24.64 -3.10
C SER A 7 -2.83 -24.27 -4.58
N SER A 8 -3.67 -23.29 -4.90
CA SER A 8 -3.70 -22.69 -6.23
C SER A 8 -2.28 -22.27 -6.64
N PRO A 9 -1.86 -22.51 -7.89
CA PRO A 9 -0.53 -22.11 -8.30
C PRO A 9 -0.53 -20.59 -8.38
N ALA A 10 0.05 -19.93 -7.37
CA ALA A 10 0.57 -18.58 -7.57
C ALA A 10 1.51 -18.66 -8.78
N SER A 11 1.31 -17.81 -9.78
CA SER A 11 2.17 -17.80 -10.97
C SER A 11 3.57 -17.39 -10.53
N ALA A 12 4.44 -18.37 -10.32
CA ALA A 12 5.81 -18.20 -9.81
C ALA A 12 6.77 -17.51 -10.82
N ASP A 13 6.24 -16.97 -11.93
CA ASP A 13 7.03 -16.45 -13.07
C ASP A 13 6.68 -15.01 -13.49
N ALA A 14 5.84 -14.29 -12.74
CA ALA A 14 5.61 -12.87 -13.03
C ALA A 14 6.75 -12.04 -12.44
N LYS A 15 7.51 -11.34 -13.30
CA LYS A 15 8.52 -10.37 -12.88
C LYS A 15 7.87 -9.31 -11.97
N PRO A 16 8.51 -8.94 -10.84
CA PRO A 16 8.06 -7.82 -10.02
C PRO A 16 7.87 -6.55 -10.84
N LEU A 17 6.94 -5.69 -10.43
CA LEU A 17 6.77 -4.36 -11.00
C LEU A 17 8.10 -3.60 -10.93
N GLY A 18 8.47 -2.97 -12.05
CA GLY A 18 9.62 -2.09 -12.15
C GLY A 18 9.22 -0.62 -12.29
N PRO A 19 10.18 0.30 -12.43
CA PRO A 19 9.93 1.73 -12.56
C PRO A 19 8.92 2.07 -13.66
N ASP A 20 9.06 1.49 -14.85
CA ASP A 20 8.13 1.72 -15.97
C ASP A 20 6.68 1.30 -15.63
N ASP A 21 6.49 0.26 -14.80
CA ASP A 21 5.15 -0.17 -14.36
C ASP A 21 4.55 0.86 -13.37
N PHE A 22 5.36 1.48 -12.52
CA PHE A 22 4.92 2.53 -11.59
C PHE A 22 4.64 3.86 -12.30
N ASP A 23 5.46 4.23 -13.29
CA ASP A 23 5.18 5.39 -14.16
C ASP A 23 3.81 5.25 -14.86
N VAL A 24 3.43 4.02 -15.23
CA VAL A 24 2.11 3.73 -15.78
C VAL A 24 1.01 3.92 -14.73
N LEU A 25 1.21 3.39 -13.51
CA LEU A 25 0.24 3.54 -12.41
C LEU A 25 -0.01 5.01 -12.06
N ASP A 26 1.05 5.81 -11.92
CA ASP A 26 0.94 7.24 -11.62
C ASP A 26 0.21 7.99 -12.73
N ARG A 27 0.58 7.75 -13.99
CA ARG A 27 -0.10 8.38 -15.13
C ARG A 27 -1.58 8.02 -15.20
N GLU A 28 -1.96 6.78 -14.93
CA GLU A 28 -3.37 6.37 -14.91
C GLU A 28 -4.14 7.08 -13.78
N LEU A 29 -3.54 7.22 -12.59
CA LEU A 29 -4.13 7.96 -11.49
C LEU A 29 -4.25 9.46 -11.79
N ASP A 30 -3.25 10.06 -12.44
CA ASP A 30 -3.29 11.46 -12.88
C ASP A 30 -4.43 11.70 -13.87
N LEU A 31 -4.63 10.80 -14.84
CA LEU A 31 -5.75 10.89 -15.79
C LEU A 31 -7.11 10.76 -15.10
N MET A 32 -7.22 9.90 -14.07
CA MET A 32 -8.43 9.85 -13.26
C MET A 32 -8.63 11.16 -12.48
N ARG A 33 -7.54 11.77 -12.00
CA ARG A 33 -7.57 13.02 -11.23
C ARG A 33 -7.98 14.25 -12.06
N GLU A 34 -7.79 14.22 -13.37
CA GLU A 34 -8.36 15.24 -14.27
C GLU A 34 -9.90 15.28 -14.23
N ILE A 35 -10.55 14.18 -13.84
CA ILE A 35 -12.00 14.04 -13.74
C ILE A 35 -12.47 14.28 -12.29
N ASP A 36 -11.72 13.74 -11.33
CA ASP A 36 -12.03 13.82 -9.90
C ASP A 36 -10.76 14.15 -9.10
N GLU A 37 -10.67 15.38 -8.58
CA GLU A 37 -9.49 15.86 -7.85
C GLU A 37 -9.21 15.11 -6.54
N GLU A 38 -10.18 14.36 -6.03
CA GLU A 38 -10.03 13.56 -4.80
C GLU A 38 -9.29 12.23 -5.05
N ILE A 39 -9.04 11.85 -6.30
CA ILE A 39 -8.31 10.61 -6.62
C ILE A 39 -6.88 10.65 -6.03
N PRO A 40 -6.52 9.69 -5.16
CA PRO A 40 -5.24 9.68 -4.48
C PRO A 40 -4.06 9.43 -5.43
N GLN A 41 -2.85 9.72 -4.94
CA GLN A 41 -1.58 9.34 -5.59
C GLN A 41 -1.20 7.90 -5.27
N TRP A 42 -0.22 7.34 -6.02
CA TRP A 42 0.16 5.94 -5.88
C TRP A 42 0.61 5.56 -4.47
N GLU A 43 1.45 6.36 -3.80
CA GLU A 43 1.91 6.05 -2.44
C GLU A 43 0.74 5.82 -1.47
N PHE A 44 -0.33 6.60 -1.57
CA PHE A 44 -1.54 6.44 -0.77
C PHE A 44 -2.28 5.15 -1.15
N CYS A 45 -2.45 4.90 -2.45
CA CYS A 45 -3.04 3.67 -2.99
C CYS A 45 -2.31 2.42 -2.48
N GLU A 46 -0.98 2.46 -2.42
CA GLU A 46 -0.18 1.34 -1.93
C GLU A 46 -0.33 1.11 -0.43
N GLY A 47 -0.32 2.18 0.38
CA GLY A 47 -0.60 2.08 1.81
C GLY A 47 -1.98 1.50 2.10
N PHE A 48 -2.98 1.96 1.36
CA PHE A 48 -4.34 1.42 1.41
C PHE A 48 -4.36 -0.07 1.02
N MET A 49 -3.69 -0.45 -0.07
CA MET A 49 -3.56 -1.85 -0.51
C MET A 49 -2.93 -2.73 0.58
N ALA A 50 -1.84 -2.29 1.20
CA ALA A 50 -1.16 -3.02 2.25
C ALA A 50 -2.07 -3.23 3.47
N ALA A 51 -2.84 -2.21 3.87
CA ALA A 51 -3.84 -2.35 4.92
C ALA A 51 -4.91 -3.40 4.57
N LEU A 52 -5.45 -3.38 3.34
CA LEU A 52 -6.44 -4.39 2.93
C LEU A 52 -5.88 -5.81 2.96
N ILE A 53 -4.60 -5.99 2.59
CA ILE A 53 -3.92 -7.29 2.65
C ILE A 53 -3.75 -7.76 4.10
N CYS A 54 -3.37 -6.85 4.99
CA CYS A 54 -3.18 -7.12 6.42
C CYS A 54 -4.51 -7.25 7.20
N SER A 55 -5.63 -6.84 6.61
CA SER A 55 -6.95 -6.91 7.25
C SER A 55 -7.32 -8.34 7.63
N ARG A 56 -7.94 -8.50 8.80
CA ARG A 56 -8.38 -9.81 9.32
C ARG A 56 -9.39 -10.50 8.39
N ARG A 57 -10.20 -9.71 7.68
CA ARG A 57 -11.19 -10.19 6.72
C ARG A 57 -10.77 -9.75 5.32
N PRO A 58 -10.86 -10.63 4.31
CA PRO A 58 -10.72 -10.20 2.93
C PRO A 58 -11.79 -9.14 2.59
N VAL A 59 -11.34 -7.95 2.22
CA VAL A 59 -12.19 -6.89 1.67
C VAL A 59 -12.19 -7.04 0.15
N PRO A 60 -13.31 -7.40 -0.50
CA PRO A 60 -13.31 -7.68 -1.93
C PRO A 60 -13.35 -6.39 -2.77
N PRO A 61 -13.01 -6.45 -4.07
CA PRO A 61 -12.95 -5.28 -4.97
C PRO A 61 -14.22 -4.43 -5.02
N GLU A 62 -15.39 -5.05 -4.98
CA GLU A 62 -16.68 -4.36 -4.94
C GLU A 62 -16.88 -3.50 -3.68
N GLU A 63 -16.14 -3.78 -2.61
CA GLU A 63 -16.21 -3.06 -1.35
C GLU A 63 -15.12 -1.98 -1.27
N TYR A 64 -13.88 -2.29 -1.65
CA TYR A 64 -12.78 -1.34 -1.50
C TYR A 64 -12.64 -0.33 -2.65
N TRP A 65 -13.05 -0.66 -3.88
CA TRP A 65 -12.90 0.29 -5.00
C TRP A 65 -13.73 1.56 -4.81
N PRO A 66 -15.00 1.49 -4.41
CA PRO A 66 -15.80 2.70 -4.16
C PRO A 66 -15.21 3.58 -3.06
N VAL A 67 -14.57 2.98 -2.05
CA VAL A 67 -13.95 3.70 -0.93
C VAL A 67 -12.67 4.42 -1.35
N LEU A 68 -11.88 3.83 -2.26
CA LEU A 68 -10.61 4.38 -2.71
C LEU A 68 -10.75 5.36 -3.88
N LEU A 69 -11.57 5.03 -4.88
CA LEU A 69 -11.64 5.72 -6.17
C LEU A 69 -13.06 6.24 -6.49
N GLY A 70 -13.97 6.19 -5.53
CA GLY A 70 -15.35 6.67 -5.67
C GLY A 70 -16.32 5.66 -6.30
N ASP A 71 -17.61 5.84 -6.03
CA ASP A 71 -18.71 4.96 -6.51
C ASP A 71 -18.77 4.80 -8.04
N ASP A 72 -18.29 5.81 -8.77
CA ASP A 72 -18.30 5.84 -10.23
C ASP A 72 -17.13 5.07 -10.86
N PHE A 73 -16.12 4.66 -10.08
CA PHE A 73 -15.03 3.85 -10.59
C PHE A 73 -15.56 2.51 -11.16
N LYS A 74 -15.23 2.23 -12.42
CA LYS A 74 -15.58 0.98 -13.10
C LYS A 74 -14.29 0.27 -13.52
N PRO A 75 -13.88 -0.82 -12.85
CA PRO A 75 -12.62 -1.54 -13.15
C PRO A 75 -12.46 -1.91 -14.62
N ALA A 76 -13.55 -2.23 -15.32
CA ALA A 76 -13.56 -2.57 -16.74
C ALA A 76 -13.12 -1.42 -17.66
N LYS A 77 -13.19 -0.16 -17.22
CA LYS A 77 -12.68 1.00 -17.97
C LYS A 77 -11.18 1.24 -17.77
N TYR A 78 -10.61 0.72 -16.68
CA TYR A 78 -9.24 0.97 -16.25
C TYR A 78 -8.47 -0.36 -16.13
N MET A 79 -8.56 -1.19 -17.19
CA MET A 79 -8.03 -2.55 -17.16
C MET A 79 -6.53 -2.62 -16.90
N GLU A 80 -5.76 -1.67 -17.43
CA GLU A 80 -4.31 -1.61 -17.22
C GLU A 80 -3.96 -1.30 -15.77
N PHE A 81 -4.56 -0.26 -15.18
CA PHE A 81 -4.42 0.05 -13.76
C PHE A 81 -4.83 -1.14 -12.87
N VAL A 82 -5.98 -1.76 -13.15
CA VAL A 82 -6.49 -2.91 -12.37
C VAL A 82 -5.57 -4.13 -12.50
N TRP A 83 -4.92 -4.32 -13.65
CA TRP A 83 -3.96 -5.41 -13.84
C TRP A 83 -2.68 -5.17 -13.03
N HIS A 84 -2.11 -3.97 -13.08
CA HIS A 84 -0.95 -3.59 -12.26
C HIS A 84 -1.26 -3.66 -10.76
N TRP A 85 -2.43 -3.17 -10.34
CA TRP A 85 -2.93 -3.31 -8.96
C TRP A 85 -2.90 -4.76 -8.49
N LYS A 86 -3.41 -5.71 -9.29
CA LYS A 86 -3.44 -7.13 -8.92
C LYS A 86 -2.04 -7.76 -8.87
N ARG A 87 -1.14 -7.35 -9.76
CA ARG A 87 0.26 -7.80 -9.73
C ARG A 87 0.94 -7.31 -8.46
N ARG A 88 0.82 -6.00 -8.16
CA ARG A 88 1.38 -5.43 -6.94
C ARG A 88 0.79 -6.08 -5.69
N TRP A 89 -0.52 -6.31 -5.65
CA TRP A 89 -1.17 -7.03 -4.56
C TRP A 89 -0.52 -8.39 -4.30
N ALA A 90 -0.29 -9.18 -5.35
CA ALA A 90 0.34 -10.48 -5.22
C ALA A 90 1.79 -10.40 -4.72
N GLU A 91 2.54 -9.39 -5.16
CA GLU A 91 3.91 -9.13 -4.67
C GLU A 91 3.93 -8.76 -3.19
N ILE A 92 3.02 -7.88 -2.73
CA ILE A 92 2.95 -7.48 -1.33
C ILE A 92 2.57 -8.69 -0.46
N VAL A 93 1.58 -9.49 -0.86
CA VAL A 93 1.25 -10.74 -0.17
C VAL A 93 2.47 -11.65 -0.06
N GLN A 94 3.21 -11.86 -1.16
CA GLN A 94 4.41 -12.68 -1.16
C GLN A 94 5.49 -12.13 -0.23
N GLY A 95 5.72 -10.82 -0.23
CA GLY A 95 6.74 -10.18 0.60
C GLY A 95 6.40 -10.17 2.08
N LEU A 96 5.12 -10.02 2.43
CA LEU A 96 4.65 -10.09 3.82
C LEU A 96 4.68 -11.52 4.38
N ASP A 97 4.43 -12.54 3.54
CA ASP A 97 4.52 -13.95 3.94
C ASP A 97 5.96 -14.50 3.93
N ALA A 98 6.91 -13.76 3.36
CA ALA A 98 8.29 -14.21 3.23
C ALA A 98 8.97 -14.35 4.60
N THR A 99 9.52 -15.53 4.88
CA THR A 99 10.36 -15.72 6.06
C THR A 99 11.74 -15.10 5.83
N VAL A 100 11.89 -13.84 6.24
CA VAL A 100 13.13 -13.07 6.20
C VAL A 100 13.68 -12.86 7.62
N GLN A 101 14.98 -12.64 7.74
CA GLN A 101 15.63 -12.34 9.03
C GLN A 101 15.99 -10.85 9.17
N THR A 102 16.03 -10.14 8.05
CA THR A 102 16.49 -8.77 7.95
C THR A 102 15.72 -8.06 6.82
N LEU A 103 15.64 -6.73 6.87
CA LEU A 103 14.92 -5.92 5.88
C LEU A 103 15.73 -5.65 4.60
N ASP A 104 16.98 -6.10 4.51
CA ASP A 104 17.78 -6.06 3.28
C ASP A 104 17.62 -7.32 2.42
N ASP A 105 16.84 -8.31 2.90
CA ASP A 105 16.47 -9.48 2.10
C ASP A 105 15.56 -9.04 0.95
N GLU A 106 15.94 -9.39 -0.29
CA GLU A 106 15.19 -9.04 -1.51
C GLU A 106 13.76 -9.59 -1.51
N ARG A 107 13.46 -10.59 -0.67
CA ARG A 107 12.12 -11.15 -0.50
C ARG A 107 11.25 -10.34 0.44
N SER A 108 11.82 -9.38 1.17
CA SER A 108 11.06 -8.55 2.09
C SER A 108 10.16 -7.58 1.32
N TYR A 109 8.99 -7.27 1.90
CA TYR A 109 8.13 -6.25 1.33
C TYR A 109 8.77 -4.87 1.47
N HIS A 110 9.04 -4.24 0.33
CA HIS A 110 9.45 -2.85 0.25
C HIS A 110 8.32 -2.02 -0.39
N PRO A 111 7.78 -1.02 0.33
CA PRO A 111 6.79 -0.14 -0.24
C PRO A 111 7.41 0.75 -1.33
N GLU A 112 6.66 1.03 -2.39
CA GLU A 112 7.03 2.08 -3.35
C GLU A 112 6.69 3.43 -2.72
N VAL A 113 7.73 4.11 -2.21
CA VAL A 113 7.65 5.41 -1.54
C VAL A 113 8.87 6.25 -1.91
N LEU A 114 8.64 7.55 -2.12
CA LEU A 114 9.67 8.50 -2.50
C LEU A 114 10.10 9.36 -1.31
N ASP A 115 11.40 9.36 -1.02
CA ASP A 115 11.98 10.33 -0.06
C ASP A 115 12.22 11.69 -0.72
N VAL A 116 11.14 12.46 -0.90
CA VAL A 116 11.21 13.80 -1.51
C VAL A 116 12.11 14.73 -0.69
N ARG A 117 12.08 14.64 0.65
CA ARG A 117 12.94 15.45 1.52
C ARG A 117 14.40 15.09 1.36
N GLY A 118 14.73 13.80 1.29
CA GLY A 118 16.08 13.30 1.03
C GLY A 118 16.58 13.67 -0.37
N ALA A 119 15.70 13.62 -1.38
CA ALA A 119 16.00 14.06 -2.74
C ALA A 119 16.34 15.56 -2.76
N ILE A 120 15.51 16.41 -2.14
CA ILE A 120 15.77 17.86 -2.02
C ILE A 120 17.07 18.12 -1.26
N ALA A 121 17.32 17.42 -0.16
CA ALA A 121 18.56 17.58 0.61
C ALA A 121 19.83 17.25 -0.20
N SER A 122 19.69 16.48 -1.28
CA SER A 122 20.78 16.12 -2.20
C SER A 122 20.99 17.14 -3.33
N LEU A 123 20.08 18.10 -3.51
CA LEU A 123 20.19 19.17 -4.52
C LEU A 123 21.18 20.27 -4.10
N PRO A 124 21.68 21.09 -5.04
CA PRO A 124 22.42 22.31 -4.72
C PRO A 124 21.61 23.29 -3.84
N PRO A 125 22.25 24.11 -2.99
CA PRO A 125 21.54 25.03 -2.07
C PRO A 125 20.57 26.00 -2.75
N GLU A 126 20.87 26.43 -3.98
CA GLU A 126 20.01 27.27 -4.78
C GLU A 126 18.68 26.59 -5.14
N GLU A 127 18.71 25.32 -5.53
CA GLU A 127 17.52 24.52 -5.86
C GLU A 127 16.75 24.12 -4.59
N GLN A 128 17.45 23.85 -3.48
CA GLN A 128 16.80 23.63 -2.19
C GLN A 128 15.94 24.83 -1.77
N ALA A 129 16.44 26.05 -1.99
CA ALA A 129 15.73 27.27 -1.63
C ALA A 129 14.44 27.49 -2.43
N GLU A 130 14.30 26.89 -3.62
CA GLU A 130 13.07 26.98 -4.43
C GLU A 130 11.90 26.25 -3.76
N THR A 131 12.18 25.18 -3.02
CA THR A 131 11.18 24.39 -2.27
C THR A 131 10.95 24.90 -0.84
N ALA A 132 11.63 25.99 -0.45
CA ALA A 132 11.58 26.50 0.91
C ALA A 132 10.18 27.02 1.27
N GLY A 133 9.57 26.41 2.29
CA GLY A 133 8.22 26.76 2.76
C GLY A 133 7.11 25.90 2.16
N GLU A 134 7.43 25.00 1.23
CA GLU A 134 6.50 23.99 0.78
C GLU A 134 6.27 22.92 1.86
N ALA A 135 5.04 22.47 2.00
CA ALA A 135 4.67 21.42 2.95
C ALA A 135 5.00 20.04 2.36
N ILE A 136 6.29 19.72 2.26
CA ILE A 136 6.76 18.44 1.73
C ILE A 136 6.48 17.34 2.77
N PRO A 137 5.82 16.22 2.40
CA PRO A 137 5.57 15.12 3.33
C PRO A 137 6.86 14.51 3.87
N SER A 138 6.80 13.94 5.07
CA SER A 138 7.89 13.10 5.59
C SER A 138 7.95 11.79 4.82
N PHE A 139 9.10 11.10 4.85
CA PHE A 139 9.27 9.80 4.22
C PHE A 139 8.13 8.84 4.60
N ALA A 140 7.51 8.21 3.60
CA ALA A 140 6.38 7.30 3.73
C ALA A 140 5.13 7.85 4.45
N GLN A 141 5.02 9.18 4.66
CA GLN A 141 3.87 9.78 5.33
C GLN A 141 2.57 9.54 4.53
N VAL A 142 2.63 9.67 3.20
CA VAL A 142 1.45 9.49 2.34
C VAL A 142 1.01 8.03 2.34
N TRP A 143 1.95 7.09 2.29
CA TRP A 143 1.68 5.67 2.46
C TRP A 143 0.98 5.39 3.79
N ALA A 144 1.47 5.96 4.89
CA ALA A 144 0.84 5.79 6.20
C ALA A 144 -0.59 6.36 6.24
N LEU A 145 -0.85 7.48 5.57
CA LEU A 145 -2.20 8.04 5.45
C LEU A 145 -3.13 7.09 4.69
N GLY A 146 -2.67 6.48 3.59
CA GLY A 146 -3.44 5.48 2.85
C GLY A 146 -3.76 4.25 3.69
N PHE A 147 -2.78 3.77 4.46
CA PHE A 147 -2.98 2.64 5.39
C PHE A 147 -4.05 2.98 6.44
N MET A 148 -3.91 4.14 7.09
CA MET A 148 -4.86 4.57 8.13
C MET A 148 -6.25 4.84 7.58
N TYR A 149 -6.36 5.32 6.35
CA TYR A 149 -7.67 5.50 5.69
C TYR A 149 -8.43 4.18 5.56
N ALA A 150 -7.76 3.07 5.23
CA ALA A 150 -8.39 1.76 5.25
C ALA A 150 -8.79 1.32 6.68
N VAL A 151 -7.91 1.54 7.66
CA VAL A 151 -8.21 1.21 9.08
C VAL A 151 -9.47 1.91 9.55
N GLU A 152 -9.63 3.19 9.20
CA GLU A 152 -10.78 4.02 9.57
C GLU A 152 -12.08 3.62 8.86
N ASN A 153 -11.99 3.09 7.64
CA ASN A 153 -13.16 2.63 6.87
C ASN A 153 -13.63 1.21 7.27
N TRP A 154 -12.74 0.37 7.82
CA TRP A 154 -13.07 -0.98 8.30
C TRP A 154 -12.67 -1.22 9.76
N PRO A 155 -13.11 -0.38 10.73
CA PRO A 155 -12.59 -0.43 12.10
C PRO A 155 -12.85 -1.77 12.81
N ASP A 156 -13.93 -2.46 12.48
CA ASP A 156 -14.26 -3.78 13.04
C ASP A 156 -13.27 -4.88 12.61
N ASP A 157 -12.61 -4.70 11.46
CA ASP A 157 -11.59 -5.64 10.97
C ASP A 157 -10.24 -5.43 11.65
N TRP A 158 -10.03 -4.26 12.26
CA TRP A 158 -8.83 -3.87 13.02
C TRP A 158 -9.03 -3.87 14.54
N ALA A 159 -10.21 -4.25 15.02
CA ALA A 159 -10.47 -4.38 16.45
C ALA A 159 -9.52 -5.39 17.10
N ALA A 160 -9.06 -5.06 18.32
CA ALA A 160 -8.17 -5.94 19.08
C ALA A 160 -8.75 -7.36 19.22
N PRO A 161 -7.89 -8.41 19.21
CA PRO A 161 -8.33 -9.78 19.41
C PRO A 161 -9.16 -9.94 20.69
N ARG A 162 -10.16 -10.83 20.66
CA ARG A 162 -10.94 -11.17 21.87
C ARG A 162 -10.10 -11.93 22.90
N ASP A 163 -9.08 -12.64 22.43
CA ASP A 163 -8.12 -13.30 23.29
C ASP A 163 -7.25 -12.26 24.00
N LYS A 164 -7.19 -12.35 25.33
CA LYS A 164 -6.56 -11.33 26.17
C LYS A 164 -5.03 -11.34 26.06
N GLU A 165 -4.44 -12.49 25.82
CA GLU A 165 -2.99 -12.61 25.67
C GLU A 165 -2.57 -11.99 24.34
N ALA A 166 -3.26 -12.35 23.25
CA ALA A 166 -3.01 -11.75 21.94
C ALA A 166 -3.29 -10.24 21.92
N ALA A 167 -4.34 -9.77 22.60
CA ALA A 167 -4.61 -8.35 22.74
C ALA A 167 -3.51 -7.61 23.51
N GLY A 168 -2.98 -8.21 24.58
CA GLY A 168 -1.84 -7.65 25.32
C GLY A 168 -0.58 -7.57 24.47
N MET A 169 -0.28 -8.61 23.68
CA MET A 169 0.86 -8.59 22.76
C MET A 169 0.75 -7.48 21.71
N LEU A 170 -0.47 -7.23 21.20
CA LEU A 170 -0.72 -6.14 20.26
C LEU A 170 -0.49 -4.77 20.93
N ASP A 171 -1.02 -4.58 22.14
CA ASP A 171 -0.88 -3.34 22.92
C ASP A 171 0.60 -3.05 23.21
N ASP A 172 1.35 -4.03 23.71
CA ASP A 172 2.79 -3.92 23.99
C ASP A 172 3.59 -3.55 22.72
N ALA A 173 3.21 -4.11 21.57
CA ALA A 173 3.88 -3.82 20.30
C ALA A 173 3.60 -2.39 19.80
N LEU A 174 2.37 -1.89 19.98
CA LEU A 174 2.01 -0.53 19.62
C LEU A 174 2.67 0.49 20.56
N ASP A 175 2.71 0.21 21.87
CA ASP A 175 3.38 1.05 22.85
C ASP A 175 4.86 1.24 22.53
N ALA A 176 5.54 0.20 22.03
CA ALA A 176 6.95 0.27 21.63
C ALA A 176 7.21 1.23 20.44
N ILE A 177 6.18 1.62 19.69
CA ILE A 177 6.29 2.56 18.55
C ILE A 177 6.07 4.01 19.00
N VAL A 178 5.27 4.22 20.06
CA VAL A 178 4.85 5.57 20.51
C VAL A 178 5.79 6.15 21.57
N THR A 179 6.71 5.36 22.12
CA THR A 179 7.74 5.78 23.10
C THR A 179 8.94 6.47 22.48
#